data_AF-A0A661CMV1-F1
#
_entry.id   AF-A0A661CMV1-F1
#
_cell.length_a   1.000
_cell.length_b   1.000
_cell.length_c   1.000
_cell.angle_alpha   90.00
_cell.angle_beta   90.00
_cell.angle_gamma   90.00
#
_symmetry.space_group_name_H-M   'P 1'
#
loop_
_entity.id
_entity.type
_entity.pdbx_description
1 polymer ?
#
loop_
_entity_poly.entity_id
_entity_poly.type
_entity_poly.pdbx_seq_one_letter_code
_entity_poly.pdbx_strand_id
1 'polypeptide(L)'
;MVHTENGLKPISEIKVGDKVLSYDERTETTSYQPVMAVIQGEQRYQLISITLDSGESIEATAEHPFYIKGKGWNPASSLKVGQALQLHNGTTVVVKEIDTSVRLEKVYNFTVANTHNYFVGGDGVLVHNCKKVSPHDLHRTHSISGRTSSRNVNRIAESLMEEGWIGDPIDVIEHEGKMYIVDGHHRLAAAKRVGVDVPVRLINDIASHQSSYKTVVEVIESAIQTGPDRLRPPKFRHQ
;
A
#
# COMPACT_ATOMS: atom_id res chain seq x y z
N MET A 1 15.63 -1.47 -9.92
CA MET A 1 16.27 -0.12 -9.89
C MET A 1 15.23 0.94 -9.59
N VAL A 2 15.63 2.13 -9.14
CA VAL A 2 14.79 3.29 -8.85
C VAL A 2 15.39 4.52 -9.53
N HIS A 3 14.56 5.37 -10.15
CA HIS A 3 15.02 6.63 -10.74
C HIS A 3 15.25 7.69 -9.66
N THR A 4 16.49 8.17 -9.55
CA THR A 4 16.90 9.25 -8.63
C THR A 4 17.44 10.46 -9.38
N GLU A 5 17.58 11.60 -8.70
CA GLU A 5 18.16 12.81 -9.31
C GLU A 5 19.59 12.60 -9.84
N ASN A 6 20.29 11.59 -9.33
CA ASN A 6 21.65 11.22 -9.71
C ASN A 6 21.71 9.96 -10.61
N GLY A 7 20.58 9.53 -11.17
CA GLY A 7 20.47 8.36 -12.03
C GLY A 7 19.83 7.15 -11.37
N LEU A 8 19.96 5.97 -11.98
CA LEU A 8 19.37 4.73 -11.48
C LEU A 8 20.14 4.22 -10.27
N LYS A 9 19.39 3.87 -9.21
CA LYS A 9 19.95 3.33 -7.97
C LYS A 9 19.21 2.05 -7.55
N PRO A 10 19.89 1.03 -7.01
CA PRO A 10 19.22 -0.12 -6.43
C PRO A 10 18.30 0.32 -5.28
N ILE A 11 17.12 -0.31 -5.16
CA ILE A 11 16.15 0.04 -4.12
C ILE A 11 16.71 -0.19 -2.70
N SER A 12 17.59 -1.18 -2.54
CA SER A 12 18.30 -1.49 -1.29
C SER A 12 19.29 -0.41 -0.85
N GLU A 13 19.71 0.49 -1.75
CA GLU A 13 20.68 1.54 -1.47
C GLU A 13 20.05 2.94 -1.29
N ILE A 14 18.74 3.06 -1.51
CA ILE A 14 17.99 4.30 -1.30
C ILE A 14 18.05 4.69 0.19
N LYS A 15 18.33 5.97 0.46
CA LYS A 15 18.44 6.53 1.81
C LYS A 15 17.47 7.69 1.99
N VAL A 16 17.13 7.95 3.25
CA VAL A 16 16.40 9.18 3.63
C VAL A 16 17.18 10.40 3.13
N GLY A 17 16.48 11.32 2.49
CA GLY A 17 17.05 12.51 1.86
C GLY A 17 17.43 12.34 0.38
N ASP A 18 17.58 11.11 -0.13
CA ASP A 18 17.73 10.89 -1.58
C ASP A 18 16.48 11.45 -2.29
N LYS A 19 16.64 12.07 -3.47
CA LYS A 19 15.50 12.49 -4.27
C LYS A 19 15.20 11.49 -5.37
N VAL A 20 13.97 10.99 -5.38
CA VAL A 20 13.47 10.04 -6.36
C VAL A 20 12.50 10.72 -7.30
N LEU A 21 12.46 10.27 -8.55
CA LEU A 21 11.48 10.74 -9.50
C LEU A 21 10.10 10.23 -9.08
N SER A 22 9.13 11.14 -9.02
CA SER A 22 7.75 10.83 -8.68
C SER A 22 6.79 11.59 -9.60
N TYR A 23 5.52 11.21 -9.58
CA TYR A 23 4.45 11.71 -10.43
C TYR A 23 3.34 12.37 -9.60
N ASP A 24 3.03 13.62 -9.89
CA ASP A 24 1.87 14.31 -9.32
C ASP A 24 0.66 14.12 -10.24
N GLU A 25 -0.29 13.29 -9.81
CA GLU A 25 -1.51 12.99 -10.57
C GLU A 25 -2.40 14.23 -10.80
N ARG A 26 -2.30 15.26 -9.94
CA ARG A 26 -3.13 16.48 -10.06
C ARG A 26 -2.60 17.41 -11.14
N THR A 27 -1.28 17.49 -11.28
CA THR A 27 -0.64 18.35 -12.28
C THR A 27 -0.21 17.59 -13.52
N GLU A 28 -0.28 16.26 -13.49
CA GLU A 28 0.22 15.34 -14.51
C GLU A 28 1.72 15.57 -14.83
N THR A 29 2.48 16.00 -13.83
CA THR A 29 3.92 16.29 -13.98
C THR A 29 4.77 15.37 -13.13
N THR A 30 5.99 15.10 -13.58
CA THR A 30 7.00 14.41 -12.78
C THR A 30 7.93 15.40 -12.10
N SER A 31 8.32 15.10 -10.87
CA SER A 31 9.26 15.92 -10.10
C SER A 31 10.10 15.06 -9.18
N TYR A 32 11.28 15.56 -8.80
CA TYR A 32 12.12 14.89 -7.82
C TYR A 32 11.65 15.23 -6.41
N GLN A 33 11.26 14.20 -5.66
CA GLN A 33 10.76 14.33 -4.30
C GLN A 33 11.69 13.59 -3.32
N PRO A 34 11.93 14.18 -2.14
CA PRO A 34 12.81 13.56 -1.16
C PRO A 34 12.18 12.30 -0.55
N VAL A 35 13.02 11.31 -0.30
CA VAL A 35 12.69 10.12 0.48
C VAL A 35 12.66 10.49 1.95
N MET A 36 11.52 10.23 2.59
CA MET A 36 11.24 10.55 3.99
C MET A 36 11.56 9.41 4.94
N ALA A 37 11.38 8.16 4.48
CA ALA A 37 11.62 6.97 5.28
C ALA A 37 11.96 5.80 4.37
N VAL A 38 12.80 4.88 4.84
CA VAL A 38 13.09 3.60 4.17
C VAL A 38 12.51 2.49 5.02
N ILE A 39 11.87 1.53 4.36
CA ILE A 39 11.19 0.38 4.96
C ILE A 39 11.81 -0.87 4.36
N GLN A 40 12.17 -1.82 5.23
CA GLN A 40 12.61 -3.14 4.82
C GLN A 40 11.82 -4.18 5.60
N GLY A 41 11.56 -5.33 4.97
CA GLY A 41 10.91 -6.45 5.63
C GLY A 41 11.36 -7.76 5.03
N GLU A 42 11.44 -8.79 5.85
CA GLU A 42 11.86 -10.12 5.44
C GLU A 42 10.89 -11.15 6.03
N GLN A 43 10.17 -11.83 5.16
CA GLN A 43 9.22 -12.89 5.50
C GLN A 43 8.84 -13.65 4.22
N ARG A 44 7.98 -14.66 4.33
CA ARG A 44 7.40 -15.29 3.14
C ARG A 44 6.43 -14.32 2.49
N TYR A 45 6.69 -13.95 1.25
CA TYR A 45 5.81 -13.12 0.44
C TYR A 45 5.34 -13.91 -0.78
N GLN A 46 4.13 -13.60 -1.23
CA GLN A 46 3.73 -13.84 -2.61
C GLN A 46 4.35 -12.75 -3.48
N LEU A 47 5.25 -13.15 -4.37
CA LEU A 47 5.98 -12.29 -5.29
C LEU A 47 5.44 -12.48 -6.69
N ILE A 48 5.22 -11.36 -7.37
CA ILE A 48 4.77 -11.29 -8.76
C ILE A 48 5.96 -10.78 -9.57
N SER A 49 6.44 -11.63 -10.48
CA SER A 49 7.43 -11.26 -11.48
C SER A 49 6.69 -10.82 -12.74
N ILE A 50 6.94 -9.60 -13.19
CA ILE A 50 6.25 -8.94 -14.29
C ILE A 50 7.29 -8.70 -15.38
N THR A 51 7.23 -9.47 -16.46
CA THR A 51 8.08 -9.25 -17.63
C THR A 51 7.38 -8.31 -18.59
N LEU A 52 8.09 -7.27 -19.00
CA LEU A 52 7.62 -6.23 -19.90
C LEU A 52 7.97 -6.57 -21.36
N ASP A 53 7.30 -5.92 -22.31
CA ASP A 53 7.57 -6.08 -23.74
C ASP A 53 8.93 -5.52 -24.19
N SER A 54 9.51 -4.61 -23.40
CA SER A 54 10.91 -4.18 -23.49
C SER A 54 11.92 -5.30 -23.19
N GLY A 55 11.50 -6.37 -22.50
CA GLY A 55 12.35 -7.43 -21.97
C GLY A 55 12.83 -7.19 -20.54
N GLU A 56 12.51 -6.04 -19.93
CA GLU A 56 12.76 -5.82 -18.50
C GLU A 56 11.83 -6.69 -17.64
N SER A 57 12.32 -7.15 -16.48
CA SER A 57 11.52 -7.86 -15.49
C SER A 57 11.55 -7.11 -14.16
N ILE A 58 10.36 -6.91 -13.58
CA ILE A 58 10.15 -6.24 -12.29
C ILE A 58 9.51 -7.25 -11.34
N GLU A 59 10.07 -7.38 -10.15
CA GLU A 59 9.49 -8.22 -9.10
C GLU A 59 8.96 -7.34 -7.97
N ALA A 60 7.73 -7.63 -7.53
CA ALA A 60 7.08 -6.92 -6.44
C ALA A 60 6.20 -7.87 -5.61
N THR A 61 5.86 -7.46 -4.38
CA THR A 61 4.84 -8.19 -3.61
C THR A 61 3.47 -8.11 -4.29
N ALA A 62 2.64 -9.15 -4.16
CA ALA A 62 1.29 -9.23 -4.73
C ALA A 62 0.44 -7.97 -4.57
N GLU A 63 0.49 -7.33 -3.40
CA GLU A 63 -0.30 -6.14 -3.07
C GLU A 63 0.31 -4.82 -3.56
N HIS A 64 1.49 -4.83 -4.18
CA HIS A 64 2.18 -3.60 -4.56
C HIS A 64 1.46 -2.94 -5.74
N PRO A 65 1.00 -1.67 -5.63
CA PRO A 65 0.22 -1.06 -6.70
C PRO A 65 1.08 -0.56 -7.86
N PHE A 66 0.64 -0.89 -9.08
CA PHE A 66 1.15 -0.40 -10.35
C PHE A 66 0.10 0.49 -11.03
N TYR A 67 0.55 1.55 -11.72
CA TYR A 67 -0.36 2.42 -12.45
C TYR A 67 -0.61 1.91 -13.86
N ILE A 68 -1.87 1.55 -14.15
CA ILE A 68 -2.33 1.15 -15.48
C ILE A 68 -2.96 2.37 -16.15
N LYS A 69 -2.48 2.74 -17.34
CA LYS A 69 -3.00 3.91 -18.05
C LYS A 69 -4.49 3.73 -18.36
N GLY A 70 -5.31 4.68 -17.92
CA GLY A 70 -6.77 4.65 -18.07
C GLY A 70 -7.53 3.76 -17.09
N LYS A 71 -6.84 3.05 -16.18
CA LYS A 71 -7.46 2.25 -15.10
C LYS A 71 -6.99 2.64 -13.69
N GLY A 72 -5.89 3.38 -13.57
CA GLY A 72 -5.34 3.82 -12.28
C GLY A 72 -4.56 2.72 -11.56
N TRP A 73 -4.48 2.83 -10.24
CA TRP A 73 -3.71 1.94 -9.37
C TRP A 73 -4.34 0.55 -9.24
N ASN A 74 -3.56 -0.48 -9.56
CA ASN A 74 -3.97 -1.87 -9.47
C ASN A 74 -2.86 -2.69 -8.79
N PRO A 75 -3.19 -3.61 -7.87
CA PRO A 75 -2.17 -4.46 -7.25
C PRO A 75 -1.48 -5.36 -8.28
N ALA A 76 -0.21 -5.69 -8.05
CA ALA A 76 0.60 -6.53 -8.92
C ALA A 76 -0.08 -7.86 -9.25
N SER A 77 -0.75 -8.48 -8.28
CA SER A 77 -1.49 -9.75 -8.43
C SER A 77 -2.71 -9.65 -9.36
N SER A 78 -3.22 -8.45 -9.62
CA SER A 78 -4.37 -8.22 -10.51
C SER A 78 -3.97 -7.87 -11.94
N LEU A 79 -2.67 -7.64 -12.19
CA LEU A 79 -2.16 -7.37 -13.52
C LEU A 79 -2.42 -8.55 -14.45
N LYS A 80 -2.61 -8.24 -15.73
CA LYS A 80 -2.85 -9.20 -16.80
C LYS A 80 -1.95 -8.89 -17.98
N VAL A 81 -1.52 -9.93 -18.66
CA VAL A 81 -0.81 -9.83 -19.93
C VAL A 81 -1.62 -8.96 -20.90
N GLY A 82 -0.93 -8.05 -21.60
CA GLY A 82 -1.51 -7.07 -22.52
C GLY A 82 -1.94 -5.75 -21.87
N GLN A 83 -1.85 -5.59 -20.54
CA GLN A 83 -2.11 -4.30 -19.90
C GLN A 83 -0.92 -3.35 -20.05
N ALA A 84 -1.23 -2.05 -20.20
CA ALA A 84 -0.25 -1.00 -20.42
C ALA A 84 0.03 -0.24 -19.10
N LEU A 85 1.25 -0.36 -18.59
CA LEU A 85 1.73 0.35 -17.41
C LEU A 85 2.30 1.71 -17.80
N GLN A 86 2.11 2.73 -16.97
CA GLN A 86 2.61 4.08 -17.23
C GLN A 86 4.11 4.20 -16.92
N LEU A 87 4.85 4.82 -17.85
CA LEU A 87 6.27 5.15 -17.70
C LEU A 87 6.51 6.61 -17.28
N HIS A 88 7.71 6.90 -16.82
CA HIS A 88 8.14 8.22 -16.34
C HIS A 88 8.07 9.35 -17.38
N ASN A 89 8.08 9.02 -18.67
CA ASN A 89 7.99 9.95 -19.79
C ASN A 89 6.54 10.11 -20.32
N GLY A 90 5.55 9.54 -19.64
CA GLY A 90 4.13 9.59 -20.02
C GLY A 90 3.71 8.58 -21.08
N THR A 91 4.64 7.81 -21.65
CA THR A 91 4.34 6.67 -22.52
C THR A 91 3.95 5.44 -21.69
N THR A 92 3.84 4.29 -22.33
CA THR A 92 3.46 3.04 -21.68
C THR A 92 4.32 1.87 -22.13
N VAL A 93 4.43 0.89 -21.25
CA VAL A 93 5.06 -0.42 -21.49
C VAL A 93 4.01 -1.52 -21.29
N VAL A 94 4.08 -2.60 -22.05
CA VAL A 94 3.06 -3.65 -22.00
C VAL A 94 3.54 -4.83 -21.16
N VAL A 95 2.67 -5.33 -20.30
CA VAL A 95 2.92 -6.57 -19.55
C VAL A 95 2.89 -7.76 -20.52
N LYS A 96 4.02 -8.45 -20.66
CA LYS A 96 4.21 -9.58 -21.57
C LYS A 96 4.02 -10.92 -20.87
N GLU A 97 4.49 -11.05 -19.65
CA GLU A 97 4.42 -12.29 -18.86
C GLU A 97 4.27 -11.95 -17.38
N ILE A 98 3.60 -12.84 -16.66
CA ILE A 98 3.40 -12.73 -15.21
C ILE A 98 3.65 -14.10 -14.60
N ASP A 99 4.60 -14.16 -13.67
CA ASP A 99 4.87 -15.34 -12.85
C ASP A 99 4.60 -15.03 -11.38
N THR A 100 4.18 -16.06 -10.65
CA THR A 100 3.90 -15.96 -9.22
C THR A 100 4.72 -16.98 -8.46
N SER A 101 5.39 -16.54 -7.39
CA SER A 101 6.12 -17.42 -6.49
C SER A 101 5.86 -17.04 -5.03
N VAL A 102 6.01 -18.00 -4.12
CA VAL A 102 5.92 -17.76 -2.68
C VAL A 102 7.22 -18.20 -2.03
N ARG A 103 8.00 -17.25 -1.52
CA ARG A 103 9.31 -17.52 -0.90
C ARG A 103 9.64 -16.53 0.20
N LEU A 104 10.56 -16.94 1.09
CA LEU A 104 11.19 -16.04 2.05
C LEU A 104 12.03 -15.06 1.25
N GLU A 105 11.72 -13.77 1.34
CA GLU A 105 12.41 -12.74 0.57
C GLU A 105 12.54 -11.45 1.38
N LYS A 106 13.65 -10.75 1.16
CA LYS A 106 13.86 -9.42 1.71
C LYS A 106 13.38 -8.37 0.72
N VAL A 107 12.32 -7.65 1.08
CA VAL A 107 11.72 -6.59 0.26
C VAL A 107 12.06 -5.22 0.83
N TYR A 108 12.12 -4.25 -0.08
CA TYR A 108 12.43 -2.86 0.22
C TYR A 108 11.30 -1.97 -0.29
N ASN A 109 10.95 -0.95 0.48
CA ASN A 109 10.05 0.13 0.08
C ASN A 109 10.52 1.43 0.74
N PHE A 110 10.03 2.58 0.30
CA PHE A 110 10.35 3.86 0.92
C PHE A 110 9.22 4.86 0.71
N THR A 111 9.13 5.81 1.63
CA THR A 111 8.15 6.89 1.55
C THR A 111 8.71 8.09 0.83
N VAL A 112 8.01 8.50 -0.22
CA VAL A 112 8.29 9.71 -1.00
C VAL A 112 7.40 10.85 -0.51
N ALA A 113 7.96 12.05 -0.38
CA ALA A 113 7.19 13.23 -0.01
C ALA A 113 6.16 13.61 -1.10
N ASN A 114 5.04 14.19 -0.67
CA ASN A 114 3.98 14.80 -1.48
C ASN A 114 3.16 13.87 -2.39
N THR A 115 3.79 13.01 -3.20
CA THR A 115 3.10 12.24 -4.24
C THR A 115 2.95 10.75 -3.90
N HIS A 116 3.76 10.24 -2.97
CA HIS A 116 3.71 8.85 -2.48
C HIS A 116 3.80 7.77 -3.58
N ASN A 117 4.49 8.07 -4.67
CA ASN A 117 4.78 7.14 -5.75
C ASN A 117 6.21 7.38 -6.26
N TYR A 118 6.74 6.42 -7.01
CA TYR A 118 8.07 6.51 -7.60
C TYR A 118 8.16 5.63 -8.85
N PHE A 119 9.24 5.80 -9.60
CA PHE A 119 9.50 5.02 -10.82
C PHE A 119 10.57 3.95 -10.59
N VAL A 120 10.26 2.71 -11.00
CA VAL A 120 11.12 1.53 -10.87
C VAL A 120 11.49 0.92 -12.22
N GLY A 121 12.60 0.19 -12.21
CA GLY A 121 13.15 -0.40 -13.43
C GLY A 121 13.99 0.60 -14.23
N GLY A 122 14.57 0.15 -15.34
CA GLY A 122 15.22 0.97 -16.35
C GLY A 122 14.21 1.67 -17.26
N ASP A 123 13.05 1.06 -17.50
CA ASP A 123 11.96 1.67 -18.24
C ASP A 123 11.24 2.76 -17.42
N GLY A 124 11.39 2.75 -16.10
CA GLY A 124 10.79 3.69 -15.17
C GLY A 124 9.28 3.54 -15.10
N VAL A 125 8.81 2.38 -14.64
CA VAL A 125 7.41 2.03 -14.40
C VAL A 125 6.90 2.70 -13.12
N LEU A 126 5.71 3.31 -13.19
CA LEU A 126 5.09 4.02 -12.08
C LEU A 126 4.49 3.05 -11.05
N VAL A 127 4.98 3.11 -9.81
CA VAL A 127 4.53 2.31 -8.67
C VAL A 127 4.21 3.17 -7.45
N HIS A 128 3.33 2.69 -6.58
CA HIS A 128 2.90 3.41 -5.39
C HIS A 128 3.69 2.99 -4.14
N ASN A 129 3.96 3.93 -3.24
CA ASN A 129 4.50 3.63 -1.91
C ASN A 129 3.43 2.94 -1.04
N CYS A 130 3.68 1.72 -0.59
CA CYS A 130 2.84 1.05 0.40
C CYS A 130 3.48 1.20 1.80
N LYS A 131 3.14 2.27 2.54
CA LYS A 131 3.71 2.54 3.86
C LYS A 131 3.17 1.50 4.84
N LYS A 132 4.02 0.78 5.57
CA LYS A 132 3.55 -0.05 6.70
C LYS A 132 3.65 0.77 7.99
N VAL A 133 2.62 0.74 8.82
CA VAL A 133 2.58 1.44 10.11
C VAL A 133 2.12 0.49 11.21
N SER A 134 2.48 0.81 12.45
CA SER A 134 1.93 0.07 13.58
C SER A 134 0.41 0.22 13.57
N PRO A 135 -0.35 -0.87 13.73
CA PRO A 135 -1.80 -0.77 13.78
C PRO A 135 -2.28 0.13 14.93
N HIS A 136 -1.46 0.33 15.97
CA HIS A 136 -1.78 1.18 17.11
C HIS A 136 -1.68 2.68 16.81
N ASP A 137 -0.96 3.07 15.76
CA ASP A 137 -0.78 4.49 15.37
C ASP A 137 -1.96 5.02 14.55
N LEU A 138 -2.89 4.15 14.15
CA LEU A 138 -4.05 4.49 13.34
C LEU A 138 -5.28 4.86 14.19
N HIS A 139 -5.88 6.00 13.85
CA HIS A 139 -7.07 6.55 14.48
C HIS A 139 -8.32 6.04 13.77
N ARG A 140 -9.19 5.37 14.53
CA ARG A 140 -10.45 4.85 13.99
C ARG A 140 -11.47 5.96 13.80
N THR A 141 -12.22 5.84 12.72
CA THR A 141 -13.34 6.72 12.38
C THR A 141 -14.70 6.02 12.49
N HIS A 142 -14.70 4.71 12.75
CA HIS A 142 -15.90 3.92 13.00
C HIS A 142 -15.58 2.86 14.04
N SER A 143 -16.53 2.61 14.94
CA SER A 143 -16.45 1.50 15.87
C SER A 143 -17.02 0.24 15.23
N ILE A 144 -16.34 -0.88 15.35
CA ILE A 144 -16.90 -2.18 14.96
C ILE A 144 -17.39 -2.95 16.20
N SER A 145 -18.57 -3.55 16.06
CA SER A 145 -19.21 -4.29 17.14
C SER A 145 -20.02 -5.47 16.63
N GLY A 146 -20.44 -6.33 17.56
CA GLY A 146 -21.36 -7.43 17.26
C GLY A 146 -20.70 -8.75 16.86
N ARG A 147 -21.52 -9.81 16.81
CA ARG A 147 -21.06 -11.20 16.63
C ARG A 147 -20.49 -11.46 15.24
N THR A 148 -21.06 -10.86 14.20
CA THR A 148 -20.61 -11.03 12.81
C THR A 148 -19.25 -10.37 12.60
N SER A 149 -19.09 -9.12 13.01
CA SER A 149 -17.81 -8.40 12.96
C SER A 149 -16.72 -9.13 13.74
N SER A 150 -17.02 -9.63 14.95
CA SER A 150 -16.08 -10.41 15.76
C SER A 150 -15.61 -11.68 15.05
N ARG A 151 -16.53 -12.41 14.38
CA ARG A 151 -16.17 -13.58 13.58
C ARG A 151 -15.29 -13.23 12.39
N ASN A 152 -15.59 -12.14 11.69
CA ASN A 152 -14.78 -11.71 10.55
C ASN A 152 -13.36 -11.31 10.97
N VAL A 153 -13.23 -10.54 12.07
CA VAL A 153 -11.93 -10.16 12.63
C VAL A 153 -11.12 -11.39 13.06
N ASN A 154 -11.73 -12.39 13.69
CA ASN A 154 -11.04 -13.64 14.05
C ASN A 154 -10.48 -14.35 12.81
N ARG A 155 -11.31 -14.51 11.77
CA ARG A 155 -10.91 -15.18 10.53
C ARG A 155 -9.74 -14.47 9.85
N ILE A 156 -9.77 -13.13 9.81
CA ILE A 156 -8.66 -12.34 9.26
C ILE A 156 -7.42 -12.51 10.15
N ALA A 157 -7.57 -12.43 11.48
CA ALA A 157 -6.45 -12.59 12.41
C ALA A 157 -5.78 -13.97 12.29
N GLU A 158 -6.54 -15.04 12.11
CA GLU A 158 -6.00 -16.39 11.86
C GLU A 158 -5.17 -16.41 10.57
N SER A 159 -5.70 -15.88 9.47
CA SER A 159 -4.97 -15.75 8.20
C SER A 159 -3.71 -14.88 8.34
N LEU A 160 -3.76 -13.79 9.12
CA LEU A 160 -2.61 -12.94 9.39
C LEU A 160 -1.49 -13.66 10.17
N MET A 161 -1.84 -14.56 11.09
CA MET A 161 -0.85 -15.35 11.86
C MET A 161 -0.14 -16.38 10.99
N GLU A 162 -0.84 -16.98 10.01
CA GLU A 162 -0.29 -18.04 9.17
C GLU A 162 0.53 -17.50 7.99
N GLU A 163 0.03 -16.44 7.33
CA GLU A 163 0.54 -16.01 6.03
C GLU A 163 0.94 -14.52 5.98
N GLY A 164 0.79 -13.78 7.08
CA GLY A 164 1.04 -12.33 7.12
C GLY A 164 -0.11 -11.52 6.53
N TRP A 165 0.14 -10.24 6.19
CA TRP A 165 -0.92 -9.36 5.68
C TRP A 165 -1.47 -9.81 4.33
N ILE A 166 -2.75 -10.20 4.30
CA ILE A 166 -3.47 -10.60 3.10
C ILE A 166 -4.69 -9.69 2.90
N GLY A 167 -4.69 -8.97 1.78
CA GLY A 167 -5.77 -8.11 1.34
C GLY A 167 -5.38 -6.64 1.20
N ASP A 168 -6.36 -5.83 0.81
CA ASP A 168 -6.14 -4.41 0.50
C ASP A 168 -5.51 -3.64 1.68
N PRO A 169 -4.62 -2.67 1.41
CA PRO A 169 -4.13 -1.74 2.41
C PRO A 169 -5.26 -1.05 3.21
N ILE A 170 -4.91 -0.53 4.38
CA ILE A 170 -5.81 0.33 5.14
C ILE A 170 -5.82 1.72 4.48
N ASP A 171 -6.99 2.15 4.05
CA ASP A 171 -7.14 3.49 3.49
C ASP A 171 -7.14 4.49 4.63
N VAL A 172 -6.26 5.49 4.55
CA VAL A 172 -6.08 6.49 5.59
C VAL A 172 -5.99 7.90 5.01
N ILE A 173 -6.42 8.88 5.78
CA ILE A 173 -6.11 10.30 5.56
C ILE A 173 -5.10 10.72 6.61
N GLU A 174 -4.10 11.50 6.20
CA GLU A 174 -3.17 12.15 7.13
C GLU A 174 -3.63 13.59 7.41
N HIS A 175 -3.74 13.93 8.69
CA HIS A 175 -4.04 15.29 9.14
C HIS A 175 -3.28 15.58 10.44
N GLU A 176 -2.53 16.69 10.47
CA GLU A 176 -1.69 17.09 11.62
C GLU A 176 -0.74 15.98 12.12
N GLY A 177 -0.17 15.21 11.19
CA GLY A 177 0.74 14.09 11.51
C GLY A 177 0.06 12.86 12.12
N LYS A 178 -1.28 12.82 12.16
CA LYS A 178 -2.07 11.66 12.58
C LYS A 178 -2.75 11.04 11.38
N MET A 179 -2.86 9.71 11.41
CA MET A 179 -3.53 8.95 10.35
C MET A 179 -4.90 8.48 10.81
N TYR A 180 -5.92 8.79 10.01
CA TYR A 180 -7.32 8.50 10.26
C TYR A 180 -7.83 7.50 9.24
N ILE A 181 -8.43 6.41 9.69
CA ILE A 181 -8.85 5.31 8.84
C ILE A 181 -10.11 5.68 8.07
N VAL A 182 -10.08 5.56 6.76
CA VAL A 182 -11.24 5.71 5.90
C VAL A 182 -11.90 4.35 5.65
N ASP A 183 -11.11 3.32 5.35
CA ASP A 183 -11.58 1.93 5.15
C ASP A 183 -10.62 0.90 5.77
N GLY A 184 -11.15 -0.28 6.09
CA GLY A 184 -10.37 -1.42 6.56
C GLY A 184 -10.37 -1.64 8.07
N HIS A 185 -11.35 -1.12 8.82
CA HIS A 185 -11.43 -1.22 10.28
C HIS A 185 -11.38 -2.66 10.81
N HIS A 186 -11.99 -3.65 10.12
CA HIS A 186 -11.90 -5.07 10.50
C HIS A 186 -10.48 -5.63 10.29
N ARG A 187 -9.81 -5.26 9.20
CA ARG A 187 -8.42 -5.67 8.93
C ARG A 187 -7.47 -5.09 9.97
N LEU A 188 -7.65 -3.80 10.31
CA LEU A 188 -6.88 -3.18 11.38
C LEU A 188 -7.10 -3.86 12.73
N ALA A 189 -8.36 -4.12 13.11
CA ALA A 189 -8.68 -4.77 14.37
C ALA A 189 -8.10 -6.19 14.45
N ALA A 190 -8.01 -6.89 13.32
CA ALA A 190 -7.33 -8.18 13.24
C ALA A 190 -5.81 -8.02 13.44
N ALA A 191 -5.18 -7.09 12.74
CA ALA A 191 -3.76 -6.77 12.90
C ALA A 191 -3.39 -6.37 14.33
N LYS A 192 -4.21 -5.55 15.01
CA LYS A 192 -4.02 -5.20 16.44
C LYS A 192 -4.00 -6.43 17.35
N ARG A 193 -4.72 -7.50 17.02
CA ARG A 193 -4.78 -8.72 17.84
C ARG A 193 -3.54 -9.59 17.69
N VAL A 194 -2.91 -9.54 16.52
CA VAL A 194 -1.78 -10.40 16.16
C VAL A 194 -0.44 -9.65 16.20
N GLY A 195 -0.46 -8.33 16.36
CA GLY A 195 0.74 -7.49 16.42
C GLY A 195 1.45 -7.33 15.08
N VAL A 196 0.72 -7.40 13.95
CA VAL A 196 1.29 -7.28 12.61
C VAL A 196 1.14 -5.84 12.10
N ASP A 197 2.23 -5.27 11.58
CA ASP A 197 2.20 -3.95 10.94
C ASP A 197 1.33 -3.95 9.68
N VAL A 198 0.57 -2.87 9.51
CA VAL A 198 -0.44 -2.78 8.46
C VAL A 198 0.05 -1.90 7.31
N PRO A 199 -0.05 -2.34 6.05
CA PRO A 199 0.10 -1.45 4.91
C PRO A 199 -1.03 -0.43 4.91
N VAL A 200 -0.70 0.83 4.65
CA VAL A 200 -1.63 1.93 4.51
C VAL A 200 -1.52 2.56 3.13
N ARG A 201 -2.67 2.99 2.61
CA ARG A 201 -2.80 3.80 1.39
C ARG A 201 -3.34 5.17 1.78
N LEU A 202 -2.57 6.21 1.48
CA LEU A 202 -2.96 7.60 1.76
C LEU A 202 -3.98 8.07 0.71
N ILE A 203 -5.13 8.53 1.17
CA ILE A 203 -6.20 9.08 0.35
C ILE A 203 -6.10 10.60 0.38
N ASN A 204 -5.63 11.19 -0.72
CA ASN A 204 -5.46 12.64 -0.84
C ASN A 204 -6.75 13.35 -1.30
N ASP A 205 -7.61 12.64 -2.02
CA ASP A 205 -8.93 13.12 -2.44
C ASP A 205 -10.03 12.21 -1.88
N ILE A 206 -10.57 12.62 -0.74
CA ILE A 206 -11.64 11.89 -0.07
C ILE A 206 -12.99 12.01 -0.79
N ALA A 207 -13.20 13.03 -1.62
CA ALA A 207 -14.47 13.26 -2.29
C ALA A 207 -14.76 12.21 -3.37
N SER A 208 -13.71 11.73 -4.05
CA SER A 208 -13.77 10.68 -5.08
C SER A 208 -13.66 9.25 -4.52
N HIS A 209 -13.33 9.10 -3.23
CA HIS A 209 -13.22 7.81 -2.59
C HIS A 209 -14.60 7.12 -2.40
N GLN A 210 -14.62 5.78 -2.36
CA GLN A 210 -15.85 4.99 -2.23
C GLN A 210 -16.46 5.03 -0.81
N SER A 211 -15.83 5.73 0.13
CA SER A 211 -16.32 5.88 1.50
C SER A 211 -17.56 6.78 1.59
N SER A 212 -18.22 6.73 2.74
CA SER A 212 -19.29 7.66 3.10
C SER A 212 -18.80 9.10 3.29
N TYR A 213 -17.52 9.29 3.59
CA TYR A 213 -16.92 10.61 3.78
C TYR A 213 -16.74 11.37 2.47
N LYS A 214 -16.98 12.68 2.50
CA LYS A 214 -16.77 13.61 1.39
C LYS A 214 -15.75 14.69 1.68
N THR A 215 -15.41 14.90 2.95
CA THR A 215 -14.39 15.87 3.35
C THR A 215 -13.48 15.30 4.43
N VAL A 216 -12.27 15.87 4.55
CA VAL A 216 -11.31 15.51 5.60
C VAL A 216 -11.87 15.84 6.99
N VAL A 217 -12.65 16.92 7.10
CA VAL A 217 -13.29 17.36 8.34
C VAL A 217 -14.24 16.29 8.87
N GLU A 218 -15.11 15.73 8.02
CA GLU A 218 -16.03 14.66 8.41
C GLU A 218 -15.30 13.43 8.97
N VAL A 219 -14.15 13.09 8.38
CA VAL A 219 -13.32 11.95 8.82
C VAL A 219 -12.82 12.18 10.24
N ILE A 220 -12.33 13.40 10.51
CA ILE A 220 -11.79 13.79 11.82
C ILE A 220 -12.91 13.85 12.86
N GLU A 221 -14.04 14.49 12.54
CA GLU A 221 -15.19 14.57 13.43
C GLU A 221 -15.69 13.18 13.82
N SER A 222 -15.79 12.28 12.84
CA SER A 222 -16.18 10.90 13.08
C SER A 222 -15.16 10.16 13.97
N ALA A 223 -13.86 10.41 13.80
CA ALA A 223 -12.84 9.85 14.69
C ALA A 223 -12.96 10.34 16.14
N ILE A 224 -13.29 11.62 16.35
CA ILE A 224 -13.50 12.20 17.68
C ILE A 224 -14.73 11.57 18.36
N GLN A 225 -15.79 11.33 17.60
CA GLN A 225 -17.04 10.75 18.10
C GLN A 225 -16.97 9.22 18.27
N THR A 226 -15.99 8.57 17.65
CA THR A 226 -15.87 7.11 17.65
C THR A 226 -15.41 6.58 19.00
N GLY A 227 -16.28 5.80 19.65
CA GLY A 227 -15.96 5.03 20.85
C GLY A 227 -15.09 3.79 20.58
N PRO A 228 -14.70 3.04 21.63
CA PRO A 228 -13.88 1.84 21.47
C PRO A 228 -14.64 0.70 20.76
N ASP A 229 -13.90 -0.15 20.06
CA ASP A 229 -14.45 -1.37 19.45
C ASP A 229 -15.04 -2.29 20.52
N ARG A 230 -16.23 -2.83 20.26
CA ARG A 230 -16.92 -3.77 21.15
C ARG A 230 -16.97 -5.15 20.51
N LEU A 231 -15.78 -5.70 20.30
CA LEU A 231 -15.59 -7.03 19.73
C LEU A 231 -15.51 -8.09 20.82
N ARG A 232 -16.05 -9.27 20.54
CA ARG A 232 -15.91 -10.42 21.44
C ARG A 232 -14.45 -10.89 21.44
N PRO A 233 -13.94 -11.36 22.59
CA PRO A 233 -12.60 -11.91 22.68
C PRO A 233 -12.45 -13.08 21.69
N PRO A 234 -11.24 -13.26 21.12
CA PRO A 234 -10.97 -14.33 20.18
C PRO A 234 -11.20 -15.68 20.87
N LYS A 235 -11.87 -16.59 20.15
CA LYS A 235 -11.96 -17.99 20.55
C LYS A 235 -10.81 -18.72 19.86
N PHE A 236 -9.58 -18.43 20.27
CA PHE A 236 -8.47 -19.25 19.80
C PHE A 236 -8.73 -20.67 20.33
N ARG A 237 -8.86 -21.64 19.43
CA ARG A 237 -8.79 -23.04 19.81
C ARG A 237 -7.35 -23.26 20.27
N HIS A 238 -7.14 -23.33 21.58
CA HIS A 238 -5.92 -23.94 22.11
C HIS A 238 -5.91 -25.40 21.60
N GLN A 239 -5.00 -25.69 20.67
CA GLN A 239 -4.52 -27.04 20.45
C GLN A 239 -3.40 -27.30 21.45
#